data_AF-A0A925VSZ2-F1
#
_entry.id   AF-A0A925VSZ2-F1
#
_cell.length_a   1.000
_cell.length_b   1.000
_cell.length_c   1.000
_cell.angle_alpha   90.00
_cell.angle_beta   90.00
_cell.angle_gamma   90.00
#
_symmetry.space_group_name_H-M   'P 1'
#
loop_
_entity.id
_entity.type
_entity.pdbx_description
1 polymer ?
#
loop_
_entity_poly.entity_id
_entity_poly.type
_entity_poly.pdbx_seq_one_letter_code
_entity_poly.pdbx_strand_id
1 'polypeptide(L)'
;MGNELHNQAERYGSSRVVVGMVDNDKRLSDIPKLRPFNEVVLRCDEPGSMFVVYRHQALPTHYLIVLHPACDAWIYGAAQAAGISPATHGLPAALPDFLIFTKKILAEERPEIVALLKALRRSPSPAYAQLLAFINERLQDANQPVWP
;
A
#
# COMPACT_ATOMS: atom_id res chain seq x y z
N MET A 1 6.43 8.22 26.82
CA MET A 1 6.15 7.89 25.40
C MET A 1 5.77 9.12 24.55
N GLY A 2 6.11 10.37 24.95
CA GLY A 2 5.81 11.57 24.13
C GLY A 2 6.94 12.01 23.19
N ASN A 3 8.19 11.67 23.51
CA ASN A 3 9.37 12.23 22.80
C ASN A 3 9.73 11.52 21.51
N GLU A 4 9.43 10.22 21.36
CA GLU A 4 9.78 9.49 20.13
C GLU A 4 8.90 9.91 18.94
N LEU A 5 7.65 10.31 19.21
CA LEU A 5 6.68 10.71 18.20
C LEU A 5 6.92 12.15 17.71
N HIS A 6 7.33 13.05 18.60
CA HIS A 6 7.76 14.41 18.23
C HIS A 6 9.02 14.36 17.36
N ASN A 7 9.99 13.50 17.73
CA ASN A 7 11.22 13.30 16.97
C ASN A 7 10.99 12.66 15.58
N GLN A 8 9.92 11.88 15.39
CA GLN A 8 9.56 11.38 14.06
C GLN A 8 8.96 12.47 13.17
N ALA A 9 8.13 13.36 13.72
CA ALA A 9 7.59 14.50 12.97
C ALA A 9 8.70 15.46 12.52
N GLU A 10 9.70 15.73 13.37
CA GLU A 10 10.86 16.56 13.01
C GLU A 10 11.76 15.92 11.93
N ARG A 11 11.83 14.58 11.88
CA ARG A 11 12.68 13.86 10.90
C ARG A 11 12.13 13.82 9.47
N TYR A 12 10.81 13.89 9.28
CA TYR A 12 10.17 13.72 7.97
C TYR A 12 9.60 15.02 7.38
N GLY A 13 9.68 16.13 8.11
CA GLY A 13 9.06 17.40 7.71
C GLY A 13 7.56 17.25 7.44
N SER A 14 6.99 18.11 6.61
CA SER A 14 5.57 18.09 6.23
C SER A 14 5.20 16.94 5.29
N SER A 15 6.09 15.97 5.05
CA SER A 15 5.83 14.87 4.11
C SER A 15 4.76 13.92 4.63
N ARG A 16 3.98 13.35 3.70
CA ARG A 16 3.09 12.22 3.95
C ARG A 16 3.89 11.02 4.49
N VAL A 17 3.39 10.38 5.54
CA VAL A 17 3.95 9.19 6.18
C VAL A 17 2.91 8.07 6.11
N VAL A 18 3.19 7.03 5.33
CA VAL A 18 2.41 5.79 5.38
C VAL A 18 2.94 4.97 6.55
N VAL A 19 2.15 4.81 7.60
CA VAL A 19 2.55 4.10 8.82
C VAL A 19 2.47 2.59 8.68
N GLY A 20 1.69 2.12 7.70
CA GLY A 20 1.44 0.71 7.49
C GLY A 20 0.56 0.45 6.29
N MET A 21 0.68 -0.78 5.79
CA MET A 21 -0.18 -1.37 4.79
C MET A 21 -0.65 -2.71 5.37
N VAL A 22 -1.97 -2.91 5.42
CA VAL A 22 -2.59 -4.05 6.11
C VAL A 22 -3.67 -4.66 5.23
N ASP A 23 -3.96 -5.93 5.45
CA ASP A 23 -5.07 -6.60 4.79
C ASP A 23 -6.39 -6.20 5.46
N ASN A 24 -7.45 -6.08 4.65
CA ASN A 24 -8.82 -5.90 5.16
C ASN A 24 -9.36 -7.23 5.67
N ASP A 25 -8.82 -7.69 6.79
CA ASP A 25 -9.31 -8.88 7.49
C ASP A 25 -10.18 -8.50 8.70
N LYS A 26 -10.86 -9.50 9.27
CA LYS A 26 -11.78 -9.31 10.40
C LYS A 26 -11.10 -8.80 11.67
N ARG A 27 -9.77 -8.87 11.77
CA ARG A 27 -9.00 -8.46 12.95
C ARG A 27 -8.62 -6.99 12.90
N LEU A 28 -8.78 -6.32 11.75
CA LEU A 28 -8.41 -4.93 11.59
C LEU A 28 -9.08 -4.02 12.63
N SER A 29 -10.39 -4.21 12.86
CA SER A 29 -11.17 -3.47 13.88
C SER A 29 -10.76 -3.76 15.32
N ASP A 30 -10.13 -4.92 15.54
CA ASP A 30 -9.75 -5.40 16.87
C ASP A 30 -8.41 -4.81 17.33
N ILE A 31 -7.63 -4.22 16.42
CA ILE A 31 -6.32 -3.60 16.73
C ILE A 31 -6.56 -2.17 17.24
N PRO A 32 -6.43 -1.89 18.56
CA PRO A 32 -6.82 -0.59 19.11
C PRO A 32 -5.98 0.58 18.54
N LYS A 33 -4.72 0.29 18.16
CA LYS A 33 -3.80 1.27 17.57
C LYS A 33 -4.23 1.77 16.19
N LEU A 34 -5.09 1.04 15.47
CA LEU A 34 -5.55 1.42 14.13
C LEU A 34 -6.86 2.20 14.15
N ARG A 35 -7.61 2.17 15.26
CA ARG A 35 -8.89 2.90 15.40
C ARG A 35 -8.82 4.40 15.07
N PRO A 36 -7.73 5.14 15.37
CA PRO A 36 -7.62 6.55 15.01
C PRO A 36 -7.52 6.83 13.49
N PHE A 37 -7.32 5.80 12.65
CA PHE A 37 -7.34 5.91 11.18
C PHE A 37 -8.77 5.71 10.67
N ASN A 38 -9.58 6.75 10.69
CA ASN A 38 -11.02 6.68 10.42
C ASN A 38 -11.50 7.60 9.29
N GLU A 39 -10.64 8.46 8.76
CA GLU A 39 -10.97 9.35 7.65
C GLU A 39 -10.48 8.77 6.33
N VAL A 40 -11.41 8.43 5.42
CA VAL A 40 -11.06 7.95 4.06
C VAL A 40 -10.61 9.13 3.20
N VAL A 41 -9.39 9.06 2.67
CA VAL A 41 -8.82 10.10 1.80
C VAL A 41 -8.62 9.64 0.35
N LEU A 42 -8.53 8.33 0.13
CA LEU A 42 -8.42 7.72 -1.19
C LEU A 42 -9.05 6.34 -1.16
N ARG A 43 -9.72 5.95 -2.24
CA ARG A 43 -10.32 4.63 -2.42
C ARG A 43 -10.25 4.21 -3.87
N CYS A 44 -9.90 2.94 -4.09
CA CYS A 44 -9.97 2.29 -5.39
C CYS A 44 -10.82 1.03 -5.26
N ASP A 45 -11.82 0.89 -6.14
CA ASP A 45 -12.74 -0.25 -6.17
C ASP A 45 -12.47 -1.18 -7.37
N GLU A 46 -11.24 -1.20 -7.90
CA GLU A 46 -10.86 -2.07 -9.00
C GLU A 46 -10.97 -3.57 -8.59
N PRO A 47 -11.73 -4.40 -9.32
CA PRO A 47 -11.95 -5.79 -8.95
C PRO A 47 -10.63 -6.57 -8.80
N GLY A 48 -10.43 -7.18 -7.63
CA GLY A 48 -9.23 -7.96 -7.32
C GLY A 48 -8.03 -7.13 -6.86
N SER A 49 -8.09 -5.80 -6.91
CA SER A 49 -7.03 -4.89 -6.43
C SER A 49 -7.61 -3.65 -5.74
N MET A 50 -8.65 -3.83 -4.92
CA MET A 50 -9.27 -2.75 -4.17
C MET A 50 -8.37 -2.29 -3.02
N PHE A 51 -8.42 -1.00 -2.69
CA PHE A 51 -7.77 -0.49 -1.49
C PHE A 51 -8.47 0.76 -0.97
N VAL A 52 -8.26 1.04 0.32
CA VAL A 52 -8.69 2.28 0.97
C VAL A 52 -7.51 2.87 1.72
N VAL A 53 -7.33 4.18 1.61
CA VAL A 53 -6.36 4.90 2.43
C VAL A 53 -7.09 5.73 3.47
N TYR A 54 -6.70 5.51 4.73
CA TYR A 54 -7.21 6.23 5.87
C TYR A 54 -6.16 7.22 6.38
N ARG A 55 -6.60 8.39 6.84
CA ARG A 55 -5.78 9.36 7.56
C ARG A 55 -6.01 9.25 9.07
N HIS A 56 -4.95 9.44 9.85
CA HIS A 56 -5.02 9.47 11.30
C HIS A 56 -5.65 10.79 11.78
N GLN A 57 -6.68 10.71 12.63
CA GLN A 57 -7.46 11.87 13.06
C GLN A 57 -6.62 12.96 13.76
N ALA A 58 -5.64 12.57 14.59
CA ALA A 58 -4.77 13.51 15.32
C ALA A 58 -3.40 13.76 14.66
N LEU A 59 -3.09 13.07 13.54
CA LEU A 59 -1.78 13.14 12.88
C LEU A 59 -2.03 13.29 11.37
N PRO A 60 -2.23 14.52 10.86
CA PRO A 60 -2.74 14.75 9.50
C PRO A 60 -1.76 14.31 8.39
N THR A 61 -0.51 14.02 8.73
CA THR A 61 0.49 13.48 7.81
C THR A 61 0.58 11.95 7.85
N HIS A 62 -0.15 11.26 8.73
CA HIS A 62 -0.06 9.82 8.92
C HIS A 62 -1.22 9.08 8.24
N TYR A 63 -0.89 8.05 7.47
CA TYR A 63 -1.84 7.32 6.65
C TYR A 63 -1.68 5.81 6.78
N LEU A 64 -2.80 5.10 6.73
CA LEU A 64 -2.90 3.65 6.74
C LEU A 64 -3.50 3.18 5.42
N ILE A 65 -2.82 2.27 4.73
CA ILE A 65 -3.34 1.65 3.51
C ILE A 65 -3.97 0.30 3.90
N VAL A 66 -5.21 0.09 3.48
CA VAL A 66 -5.96 -1.15 3.71
C VAL A 66 -6.24 -1.79 2.35
N LEU A 67 -5.68 -2.98 2.11
CA LEU A 67 -5.84 -3.73 0.86
C LEU A 67 -7.02 -4.71 0.93
N HIS A 68 -7.74 -4.88 -0.17
CA HIS A 68 -8.73 -5.93 -0.31
C HIS A 68 -8.75 -6.48 -1.75
N PRO A 69 -8.58 -7.79 -1.98
CA PRO A 69 -8.32 -8.86 -1.02
C PRO A 69 -6.94 -8.74 -0.33
N ALA A 70 -6.54 -9.77 0.43
CA ALA A 70 -5.21 -9.81 1.07
C ALA A 70 -4.08 -9.53 0.08
N CYS A 71 -2.95 -9.01 0.57
CA CYS A 71 -1.86 -8.45 -0.23
C CYS A 71 -1.40 -9.34 -1.40
N ASP A 72 -1.27 -10.64 -1.20
CA ASP A 72 -0.88 -11.58 -2.26
C ASP A 72 -1.95 -11.70 -3.37
N ALA A 73 -3.21 -11.85 -2.99
CA ALA A 73 -4.34 -11.81 -3.92
C ALA A 73 -4.48 -10.44 -4.59
N TRP A 74 -4.19 -9.36 -3.88
CA TRP A 74 -4.21 -8.00 -4.40
C TRP A 74 -3.13 -7.80 -5.48
N ILE A 75 -1.91 -8.27 -5.23
CA ILE A 75 -0.81 -8.25 -6.22
C ILE A 75 -1.19 -9.07 -7.46
N TYR A 76 -1.80 -10.24 -7.27
CA TYR A 76 -2.28 -11.06 -8.38
C TYR A 76 -3.34 -10.32 -9.20
N GLY A 77 -4.34 -9.71 -8.56
CA GLY A 77 -5.37 -8.92 -9.23
C GLY A 77 -4.79 -7.73 -9.99
N ALA A 78 -3.87 -7.00 -9.36
CA ALA A 78 -3.17 -5.89 -10.00
C ALA A 78 -2.37 -6.36 -11.24
N ALA A 79 -1.71 -7.53 -11.17
CA ALA A 79 -0.99 -8.10 -12.30
C ALA A 79 -1.95 -8.46 -13.45
N GLN A 80 -3.08 -9.11 -13.16
CA GLN A 80 -4.09 -9.43 -14.16
C GLN A 80 -4.65 -8.18 -14.83
N ALA A 81 -4.98 -7.14 -14.05
CA ALA A 81 -5.47 -5.86 -14.57
C ALA A 81 -4.44 -5.13 -15.45
N ALA A 82 -3.14 -5.32 -15.18
CA ALA A 82 -2.06 -4.81 -16.01
C ALA A 82 -1.76 -5.69 -17.25
N GLY A 83 -2.48 -6.80 -17.45
CA GLY A 83 -2.18 -7.77 -18.50
C GLY A 83 -0.88 -8.56 -18.28
N ILE A 84 -0.39 -8.60 -17.04
CA ILE A 84 0.84 -9.32 -16.66
C ILE A 84 0.46 -10.69 -16.12
N SER A 85 0.99 -11.74 -16.74
CA SER A 85 0.80 -13.11 -16.26
C SER A 85 1.86 -13.48 -15.23
N PRO A 86 1.51 -13.96 -14.03
CA PRO A 86 2.50 -14.46 -13.07
C PRO A 86 3.39 -15.58 -13.66
N ALA A 87 2.88 -16.38 -14.59
CA ALA A 87 3.61 -17.46 -15.23
C ALA A 87 4.84 -16.99 -16.03
N THR A 88 4.80 -15.79 -16.61
CA THR A 88 5.97 -15.22 -17.33
C THR A 88 7.11 -14.87 -16.38
N HIS A 89 6.88 -14.94 -15.07
CA HIS A 89 7.86 -14.70 -14.02
C HIS A 89 8.18 -15.96 -13.21
N GLY A 90 7.76 -17.15 -13.66
CA GLY A 90 7.99 -18.40 -12.95
C GLY A 90 7.05 -18.64 -11.75
N LEU A 91 5.96 -17.87 -11.65
CA LEU A 91 4.96 -18.00 -10.59
C LEU A 91 3.73 -18.79 -11.09
N PRO A 92 2.93 -19.38 -10.20
CA PRO A 92 1.72 -20.08 -10.61
C PRO A 92 0.73 -19.16 -11.33
N ALA A 93 0.18 -19.64 -12.45
CA ALA A 93 -0.76 -18.87 -13.28
C ALA A 93 -2.13 -18.71 -12.61
N ALA A 94 -2.59 -19.73 -11.89
CA ALA A 94 -3.89 -19.75 -11.24
C ALA A 94 -3.81 -19.14 -9.84
N LEU A 95 -4.80 -18.31 -9.48
CA LEU A 95 -4.87 -17.65 -8.18
C LEU A 95 -4.72 -18.63 -6.99
N PRO A 96 -5.43 -19.78 -6.92
CA PRO A 96 -5.30 -20.69 -5.78
C PRO A 96 -3.86 -21.17 -5.55
N ASP A 97 -3.16 -21.53 -6.62
CA ASP A 97 -1.78 -22.00 -6.56
C ASP A 97 -0.81 -20.86 -6.23
N PHE A 98 -1.09 -19.66 -6.74
CA PHE A 98 -0.34 -18.45 -6.41
C PHE A 98 -0.41 -18.16 -4.90
N LEU A 99 -1.60 -18.22 -4.31
CA LEU A 99 -1.80 -18.01 -2.87
C LEU A 99 -1.13 -19.11 -2.02
N ILE A 100 -1.12 -20.36 -2.51
CA ILE A 100 -0.41 -21.46 -1.84
C ILE A 100 1.11 -21.20 -1.88
N PHE A 101 1.61 -20.68 -3.00
CA PHE A 101 3.02 -20.36 -3.17
C PHE A 101 3.46 -19.22 -2.23
N THR A 102 2.69 -18.13 -2.17
CA THR A 102 3.02 -16.94 -1.35
C THR A 102 2.92 -17.22 0.15
N LYS A 103 2.00 -18.08 0.60
CA LYS A 103 1.85 -18.44 2.03
C LYS A 103 3.03 -19.20 2.63
N LYS A 104 3.77 -19.94 1.82
CA LYS A 104 4.83 -20.85 2.30
C LYS A 104 6.19 -20.18 2.47
N ILE A 105 6.32 -18.91 2.08
CA ILE A 105 7.62 -18.31 1.77
C ILE A 105 7.66 -16.85 2.28
N LEU A 106 8.82 -16.39 2.75
CA LEU A 106 9.13 -14.97 2.83
C LEU A 106 9.18 -14.43 1.39
N ALA A 107 8.04 -14.00 0.85
CA ALA A 107 7.88 -13.66 -0.56
C ALA A 107 8.88 -12.59 -1.06
N GLU A 108 9.37 -11.75 -0.14
CA GLU A 108 10.40 -10.74 -0.36
C GLU A 108 11.79 -11.30 -0.72
N GLU A 109 12.05 -12.57 -0.43
CA GLU A 109 13.31 -13.27 -0.75
C GLU A 109 13.26 -14.00 -2.09
N ARG A 110 12.09 -14.04 -2.76
CA ARG A 110 11.93 -14.74 -4.03
C ARG A 110 12.15 -13.82 -5.22
N PRO A 111 13.16 -14.12 -6.08
CA PRO A 111 13.44 -13.30 -7.26
C PRO A 111 12.24 -13.23 -8.22
N GLU A 112 11.39 -14.26 -8.25
CA GLU A 112 10.19 -14.34 -9.08
C GLU A 112 9.13 -13.30 -8.67
N ILE A 113 8.89 -13.15 -7.36
CA ILE A 113 7.97 -12.13 -6.82
C ILE A 113 8.54 -10.73 -7.07
N VAL A 114 9.85 -10.54 -6.82
CA VAL A 114 10.52 -9.26 -7.11
C VAL A 114 10.43 -8.92 -8.60
N ALA A 115 10.55 -9.89 -9.49
CA ALA A 115 10.41 -9.69 -10.94
C ALA A 115 8.98 -9.28 -11.31
N LEU A 116 7.96 -9.92 -10.73
CA LEU A 116 6.56 -9.54 -10.92
C LEU A 116 6.29 -8.10 -10.44
N LEU A 117 6.76 -7.74 -9.25
CA LEU A 117 6.61 -6.39 -8.70
C LEU A 117 7.33 -5.33 -9.55
N LYS A 118 8.51 -5.66 -10.11
CA LYS A 118 9.20 -4.78 -11.06
C LYS A 118 8.42 -4.62 -12.37
N ALA A 119 7.77 -5.67 -12.86
CA ALA A 119 6.92 -5.60 -14.05
C ALA A 119 5.70 -4.70 -13.79
N LEU A 120 5.03 -4.89 -12.66
CA LEU A 120 3.93 -4.02 -12.20
C LEU A 120 4.36 -2.56 -12.07
N ARG A 121 5.57 -2.28 -11.56
CA ARG A 121 6.07 -0.91 -11.48
C ARG A 121 6.31 -0.26 -12.86
N ARG A 122 6.64 -1.06 -13.88
CA ARG A 122 6.89 -0.59 -15.25
C ARG A 122 5.61 -0.41 -16.05
N SER A 123 4.62 -1.27 -15.80
CA SER A 123 3.30 -1.24 -16.43
C SER A 123 2.25 -1.40 -15.34
N PRO A 124 1.94 -0.32 -14.60
CA PRO A 124 1.05 -0.40 -13.46
C PRO A 124 -0.40 -0.55 -13.92
N SER A 125 -1.16 -1.40 -13.25
CA SER A 125 -2.63 -1.33 -13.30
C SER A 125 -3.13 0.00 -12.72
N PRO A 126 -4.36 0.42 -13.02
CA PRO A 126 -4.95 1.62 -12.45
C PRO A 126 -4.83 1.71 -10.92
N ALA A 127 -5.17 0.64 -10.18
CA ALA A 127 -5.02 0.58 -8.73
C ALA A 127 -3.57 0.74 -8.27
N TYR A 128 -2.63 0.03 -8.92
CA TYR A 128 -1.21 0.13 -8.58
C TYR A 128 -0.65 1.53 -8.85
N ALA A 129 -1.05 2.15 -9.96
CA ALA A 129 -0.65 3.51 -10.32
C ALA A 129 -1.17 4.54 -9.31
N GLN A 130 -2.45 4.44 -8.92
CA GLN A 130 -3.03 5.32 -7.91
C GLN A 130 -2.33 5.20 -6.56
N LEU A 131 -2.06 3.97 -6.11
CA LEU A 131 -1.37 3.73 -4.85
C LEU A 131 0.06 4.25 -4.88
N LEU A 132 0.77 4.03 -5.99
CA LEU A 132 2.14 4.52 -6.19
C LEU A 132 2.19 6.05 -6.20
N ALA A 133 1.25 6.70 -6.89
CA ALA A 133 1.12 8.15 -6.90
C ALA A 133 0.88 8.69 -5.48
N PHE A 134 -0.02 8.05 -4.73
CA PHE A 134 -0.31 8.41 -3.34
C PHE A 134 0.91 8.27 -2.43
N ILE A 135 1.68 7.19 -2.54
CA ILE A 135 2.87 6.94 -1.72
C ILE A 135 4.00 7.94 -2.07
N ASN A 136 4.16 8.27 -3.35
CA ASN A 136 5.23 9.15 -3.82
C ASN A 136 4.91 10.64 -3.66
N GLU A 137 3.64 11.00 -3.47
CA GLU A 137 3.23 12.39 -3.26
C GLU A 137 3.83 12.93 -1.96
N ARG A 138 4.74 13.89 -2.11
CA ARG A 138 5.18 14.76 -1.02
C ARG A 138 4.16 15.87 -0.88
N LEU A 139 3.64 16.09 0.32
CA LEU A 139 2.90 17.30 0.62
C LEU A 139 3.88 18.46 0.44
N GLN A 140 3.67 19.28 -0.59
CA GLN A 140 4.31 20.58 -0.65
C GLN A 140 3.69 21.42 0.47
N ASP A 141 4.52 22.09 1.27
CA ASP A 141 4.04 22.98 2.32
C ASP A 141 3.13 24.07 1.72
N ALA A 142 1.83 23.89 1.87
CA ALA A 142 0.83 24.93 1.61
C ALA A 142 0.85 25.95 2.75
N ASN A 143 1.99 26.62 2.97
CA ASN A 143 2.14 27.90 3.69
C ASN A 143 3.62 28.34 3.88
N GLN A 144 4.44 28.31 2.83
CA GLN A 144 5.63 29.17 2.83
C GLN A 144 5.44 30.34 1.86
N PRO A 145 5.52 31.60 2.32
CA PRO A 145 5.57 32.73 1.41
C PRO A 145 6.85 32.61 0.59
N VAL A 146 6.69 32.54 -0.72
CA VAL A 146 7.77 32.71 -1.69
C VAL A 146 8.30 34.13 -1.49
N TRP A 147 9.45 34.26 -0.83
CA TRP A 147 10.24 35.49 -0.84
C TRP A 147 11.42 35.29 -1.80
N PRO A 148 11.83 36.36 -2.51
CA PRO A 148 12.38 36.35 -3.86
C PRO A 148 13.76 35.71 -4.01
#